data_AF-A0A2A5BPA4-F1
#
_entry.id   AF-A0A2A5BPA4-F1
#
_cell.length_a   1.000
_cell.length_b   1.000
_cell.length_c   1.000
_cell.angle_alpha   90.00
_cell.angle_beta   90.00
_cell.angle_gamma   90.00
#
_symmetry.space_group_name_H-M   'P 1'
#
loop_
_entity.id
_entity.type
_entity.pdbx_description
1 polymer ?
#
loop_
_entity_poly.entity_id
_entity_poly.type
_entity_poly.pdbx_seq_one_letter_code
_entity_poly.pdbx_strand_id
1 'polypeptide(L)'
;MAVLIIATTSYRLFKLNQQQSTEVTRLQSQLSALCAAAVGTDNRIVKFEQALNQLKEHQNTFDLGQPEKQSYDHAIRLARKGAGIEQLIDNCNLTDEEAHLITRLHGSEDSGSQGLH
;
A
#
# COMPACT_ATOMS: atom_id res chain seq x y z
N MET A 1 6.42 18.70 -76.24
CA MET A 1 5.28 18.54 -75.31
C MET A 1 5.42 17.30 -74.43
N ALA A 2 5.57 16.08 -74.97
CA ALA A 2 5.66 14.85 -74.17
C ALA A 2 6.82 14.85 -73.13
N VAL A 3 8.01 15.33 -73.50
CA VAL A 3 9.18 15.38 -72.60
C VAL A 3 8.95 16.28 -71.38
N LEU A 4 8.29 17.43 -71.57
CA LEU A 4 7.95 18.34 -70.47
C LEU A 4 6.90 17.73 -69.53
N ILE A 5 5.95 16.98 -70.08
CA ILE A 5 4.95 16.26 -69.28
C ILE A 5 5.64 15.16 -68.46
N ILE A 6 6.54 14.38 -69.05
CA ILE A 6 7.29 13.33 -68.35
C ILE A 6 8.20 13.93 -67.27
N ALA A 7 8.87 15.05 -67.55
CA ALA A 7 9.72 15.74 -66.58
C ALA A 7 8.91 16.29 -65.39
N THR A 8 7.73 16.85 -65.65
CA THR A 8 6.87 17.39 -64.58
C THR A 8 6.21 16.28 -63.75
N THR A 9 5.78 15.18 -64.36
CA THR A 9 5.21 14.03 -63.63
C THR A 9 6.27 13.29 -62.81
N SER A 10 7.47 13.07 -63.36
CA SER A 10 8.58 12.47 -62.61
C SER A 10 9.03 13.35 -61.44
N TYR A 11 9.12 14.67 -61.62
CA TYR A 11 9.43 15.59 -60.53
C TYR A 11 8.36 15.59 -59.42
N ARG A 12 7.07 15.57 -59.79
CA ARG A 12 5.98 15.44 -58.81
C ARG A 12 6.04 14.11 -58.08
N LEU A 13 6.25 13.00 -58.79
CA LEU A 13 6.32 11.67 -58.19
C LEU A 13 7.49 11.56 -57.21
N PHE A 14 8.66 12.10 -57.58
CA PHE A 14 9.83 12.16 -56.69
C PHE A 14 9.54 12.99 -55.42
N LYS A 15 8.85 14.13 -55.56
CA LYS A 15 8.46 14.97 -54.43
C LYS A 15 7.46 14.27 -53.50
N LEU A 16 6.45 13.57 -54.04
CA LEU A 16 5.52 12.78 -53.24
C LEU A 16 6.22 11.64 -52.51
N ASN A 17 7.14 10.94 -53.17
CA ASN A 17 7.89 9.85 -52.56
C ASN A 17 8.77 10.36 -51.40
N GLN A 18 9.39 11.52 -51.58
CA GLN A 18 10.17 12.18 -50.54
C GLN A 18 9.30 12.61 -49.35
N GLN A 19 8.10 13.14 -49.60
CA GLN A 19 7.12 13.46 -48.55
C GLN A 19 6.65 12.21 -47.78
N GLN A 20 6.40 11.11 -48.49
CA GLN A 20 6.06 9.85 -47.84
C GLN A 20 7.21 9.33 -46.97
N SER A 21 8.46 9.41 -47.45
CA SER A 21 9.61 9.02 -46.66
C SER A 21 9.75 9.84 -45.37
N THR A 22 9.50 11.16 -45.43
CA THR A 22 9.54 12.02 -44.24
C THR A 22 8.45 11.68 -43.23
N GLU A 23 7.24 11.37 -43.69
CA GLU A 23 6.15 10.94 -42.81
C GLU A 23 6.44 9.59 -42.16
N VAL A 24 7.01 8.64 -42.90
CA VAL A 24 7.42 7.34 -42.36
C VAL A 24 8.48 7.52 -41.27
N THR A 25 9.51 8.35 -41.50
CA THR A 25 10.54 8.64 -40.49
C THR A 25 9.94 9.34 -39.26
N ARG A 26 8.99 10.26 -39.46
CA ARG A 26 8.27 10.93 -38.36
C ARG A 26 7.43 9.96 -37.53
N LEU A 27 6.73 9.02 -38.18
CA LEU A 27 5.95 7.99 -37.49
C LEU A 27 6.84 7.01 -36.74
N GLN A 28 7.98 6.62 -37.32
CA GLN A 28 8.98 5.78 -36.65
C GLN A 28 9.57 6.43 -35.40
N SER A 29 9.86 7.73 -35.45
CA SER A 29 10.36 8.45 -34.26
C SER A 29 9.29 8.58 -33.18
N GLN A 30 8.03 8.82 -33.55
CA GLN A 30 6.90 8.84 -32.62
C GLN A 30 6.66 7.47 -31.95
N LEU A 31 6.73 6.37 -32.71
CA LEU A 31 6.65 5.03 -32.15
C LEU A 31 7.81 4.74 -31.21
N SER A 32 9.04 5.13 -31.58
CA SER A 32 10.21 4.96 -30.72
C SER A 32 10.08 5.73 -29.42
N ALA A 33 9.57 6.97 -29.47
CA ALA A 33 9.31 7.78 -28.28
C ALA A 33 8.19 7.17 -27.40
N LEU A 34 7.13 6.64 -28.01
CA LEU A 34 6.06 5.93 -27.29
C LEU A 34 6.57 4.64 -26.64
N CYS A 35 7.38 3.85 -27.34
CA CYS A 35 8.01 2.65 -26.76
C CYS A 35 8.93 3.02 -25.60
N ALA A 36 9.74 4.06 -25.73
CA ALA A 36 10.59 4.56 -24.64
C ALA A 36 9.74 5.05 -23.45
N ALA A 37 8.63 5.72 -23.71
CA ALA A 37 7.68 6.15 -22.67
C ALA A 37 7.03 4.95 -21.96
N ALA A 38 6.60 3.92 -22.71
CA ALA A 38 6.01 2.70 -22.16
C ALA A 38 6.99 1.93 -21.25
N VAL A 39 8.24 1.77 -21.70
CA VAL A 39 9.31 1.17 -20.87
C VAL A 39 9.58 2.00 -19.61
N GLY A 40 9.55 3.34 -19.74
CA GLY A 40 9.66 4.24 -18.60
C GLY A 40 8.52 4.09 -17.58
N THR A 41 7.29 3.84 -18.05
CA THR A 41 6.14 3.59 -17.18
C THR A 41 6.21 2.24 -16.48
N ASP A 42 6.69 1.19 -17.16
CA ASP A 42 6.87 -0.14 -16.54
C ASP A 42 7.84 -0.09 -15.35
N ASN A 43 8.96 0.62 -15.49
CA ASN A 43 9.91 0.80 -14.39
C ASN A 43 9.30 1.59 -13.21
N ARG A 44 8.38 2.53 -13.47
CA ARG A 44 7.65 3.24 -12.41
C ARG A 44 6.65 2.31 -11.71
N ILE A 45 5.97 1.44 -12.45
CA ILE A 45 5.05 0.44 -11.90
C ILE A 45 5.80 -0.51 -10.96
N VAL A 46 6.94 -1.06 -11.39
CA VAL A 46 7.77 -1.95 -10.55
C VAL A 46 8.19 -1.27 -9.24
N LYS A 47 8.59 0.01 -9.29
CA LYS A 47 8.93 0.78 -8.07
C LYS A 47 7.72 0.98 -7.16
N PHE A 48 6.53 1.22 -7.73
CA PHE A 48 5.29 1.31 -6.94
C PHE A 48 4.93 -0.01 -6.30
N GLU A 49 5.04 -1.13 -7.02
CA GLU A 49 4.80 -2.47 -6.47
C GLU A 49 5.76 -2.80 -5.33
N GLN A 50 7.04 -2.44 -5.47
CA GLN A 50 8.02 -2.59 -4.39
C GLN A 50 7.67 -1.75 -3.16
N ALA A 51 7.30 -0.47 -3.36
CA ALA A 51 6.89 0.40 -2.26
C ALA A 51 5.60 -0.10 -1.57
N LEU A 52 4.64 -0.62 -2.34
CA LEU A 52 3.43 -1.22 -1.80
C LEU A 52 3.72 -2.49 -1.00
N ASN A 53 4.61 -3.35 -1.49
CA ASN A 53 5.01 -4.55 -0.76
C ASN A 53 5.72 -4.20 0.55
N GLN A 54 6.62 -3.22 0.54
CA GLN A 54 7.26 -2.72 1.77
C GLN A 54 6.24 -2.16 2.75
N LEU A 55 5.28 -1.36 2.27
CA LEU A 55 4.23 -0.80 3.12
C LEU A 55 3.33 -1.90 3.70
N LYS A 56 3.00 -2.91 2.91
CA LYS A 56 2.23 -4.07 3.36
C LYS A 56 2.98 -4.88 4.42
N GLU A 57 4.28 -5.05 4.26
CA GLU A 57 5.14 -5.75 5.22
C GLU A 57 5.24 -4.99 6.54
N HIS A 58 5.37 -3.65 6.47
CA HIS A 58 5.29 -2.78 7.63
C HIS A 58 3.92 -2.89 8.31
N GLN A 59 2.82 -2.84 7.55
CA GLN A 59 1.47 -2.97 8.11
C GLN A 59 1.25 -4.33 8.77
N ASN A 60 1.74 -5.42 8.16
CA ASN A 60 1.69 -6.74 8.76
C ASN A 60 2.51 -6.80 10.06
N THR A 61 3.66 -6.12 10.10
CA THR A 61 4.47 -6.00 11.32
C THR A 61 3.76 -5.20 12.41
N PHE A 62 3.00 -4.15 12.06
CA PHE A 62 2.16 -3.42 13.02
C PHE A 62 0.95 -4.22 13.50
N ASP A 63 0.34 -5.03 12.63
CA ASP A 63 -0.80 -5.88 12.99
C ASP A 63 -0.37 -7.05 13.89
N LEU A 64 0.79 -7.67 13.60
CA LEU A 64 1.44 -8.66 14.47
C LEU A 64 2.01 -8.03 15.75
N GLY A 65 2.34 -6.74 15.69
CA GLY A 65 2.98 -5.95 16.74
C GLY A 65 2.00 -5.25 17.69
N GLN A 66 0.74 -5.69 17.79
CA GLN A 66 -0.21 -5.24 18.83
C GLN A 66 -0.33 -6.28 19.97
N PRO A 67 0.76 -6.66 20.68
CA PRO A 67 0.66 -7.56 21.83
C PRO A 67 -0.16 -6.91 22.96
N GLU A 68 -0.11 -5.59 23.07
CA GLU A 68 -0.82 -4.81 24.08
C GLU A 68 -2.35 -5.05 24.00
N LYS A 69 -2.92 -5.03 22.79
CA LYS A 69 -4.35 -5.23 22.58
C LYS A 69 -4.80 -6.66 22.94
N GLN A 70 -3.97 -7.65 22.64
CA GLN A 70 -4.22 -9.04 23.01
C GLN A 70 -4.13 -9.26 24.52
N SER A 71 -3.18 -8.59 25.20
CA SER A 71 -3.05 -8.60 26.67
C SER A 71 -4.27 -7.96 27.35
N TYR A 72 -4.77 -6.84 26.85
CA TYR A 72 -5.99 -6.22 27.36
C TYR A 72 -7.23 -7.11 27.16
N ASP A 73 -7.42 -7.71 25.98
CA ASP A 73 -8.53 -8.65 25.74
C ASP A 73 -8.48 -9.87 26.69
N HIS A 74 -7.28 -10.34 27.03
CA HIS A 74 -7.08 -11.41 28.00
C HIS A 74 -7.42 -10.95 29.43
N ALA A 75 -6.94 -9.78 29.84
CA ALA A 75 -7.23 -9.19 31.15
C ALA A 75 -8.73 -8.94 31.35
N ILE A 76 -9.44 -8.43 30.33
CA ILE A 76 -10.88 -8.21 30.38
C ILE A 76 -11.64 -9.52 30.61
N ARG A 77 -11.22 -10.62 29.95
CA ARG A 77 -11.83 -11.94 30.18
C ARG A 77 -11.57 -12.48 31.58
N LEU A 78 -10.39 -12.24 32.14
CA LEU A 78 -10.06 -12.63 33.52
C LEU A 78 -10.86 -11.80 34.53
N ALA A 79 -10.97 -10.47 34.33
CA ALA A 79 -11.78 -9.59 35.15
C ALA A 79 -13.26 -10.01 35.18
N ARG A 80 -13.83 -10.33 34.01
CA ARG A 80 -15.21 -10.87 33.89
C ARG A 80 -15.39 -12.25 34.52
N LYS A 81 -14.31 -12.96 34.82
CA LYS A 81 -14.35 -14.23 35.58
C LYS A 81 -14.17 -14.00 37.08
N GLY A 82 -13.98 -12.76 37.53
CA GLY A 82 -13.74 -12.41 38.93
C GLY A 82 -12.30 -12.65 39.38
N ALA A 83 -11.33 -12.67 38.47
CA ALA A 83 -9.92 -12.75 38.85
C ALA A 83 -9.50 -11.50 39.65
N GLY A 84 -8.70 -11.70 40.70
CA GLY A 84 -8.21 -10.61 41.55
C GLY A 84 -7.17 -9.73 40.87
N ILE A 85 -6.95 -8.53 41.41
CA ILE A 85 -6.08 -7.49 40.83
C ILE A 85 -4.64 -7.98 40.65
N GLU A 86 -4.04 -8.64 41.66
CA GLU A 86 -2.71 -9.25 41.50
C GLU A 86 -2.64 -10.25 40.34
N GLN A 87 -3.70 -11.04 40.11
CA GLN A 87 -3.71 -12.01 39.00
C GLN A 87 -3.79 -11.35 37.63
N LEU A 88 -4.36 -10.15 37.53
CA LEU A 88 -4.39 -9.39 36.29
C LEU A 88 -3.00 -8.79 36.00
N ILE A 89 -2.33 -8.25 37.03
CA ILE A 89 -0.99 -7.69 36.94
C ILE A 89 0.01 -8.77 36.50
N ASP A 90 0.02 -9.91 37.20
CA ASP A 90 0.98 -10.99 36.98
C ASP A 90 0.77 -11.70 35.63
N ASN A 91 -0.49 -11.95 35.23
CA ASN A 91 -0.78 -12.75 34.03
C ASN A 91 -0.95 -11.93 32.75
N CYS A 92 -1.21 -10.63 32.85
CA CYS A 92 -1.47 -9.77 31.69
C CYS A 92 -0.46 -8.62 31.54
N ASN A 93 0.55 -8.56 32.42
CA ASN A 93 1.62 -7.54 32.41
C ASN A 93 1.05 -6.11 32.38
N LEU A 94 0.06 -5.87 33.24
CA LEU A 94 -0.60 -4.57 33.42
C LEU A 94 0.03 -3.81 34.57
N THR A 95 -0.06 -2.47 34.57
CA THR A 95 0.26 -1.69 35.78
C THR A 95 -0.85 -1.84 36.83
N ASP A 96 -0.54 -1.48 38.07
CA ASP A 96 -1.50 -1.52 39.18
C ASP A 96 -2.75 -0.68 38.87
N GLU A 97 -2.54 0.52 38.31
CA GLU A 97 -3.61 1.44 37.93
C GLU A 97 -4.47 0.88 36.78
N GLU A 98 -3.85 0.18 35.81
CA GLU A 98 -4.54 -0.45 34.67
C GLU A 98 -5.40 -1.63 35.12
N ALA A 99 -4.88 -2.49 36.01
CA ALA A 99 -5.63 -3.62 36.56
C ALA A 99 -6.83 -3.16 37.40
N HIS A 100 -6.66 -2.10 38.20
CA HIS A 100 -7.76 -1.45 38.91
C HIS A 100 -8.83 -0.90 37.97
N LEU A 101 -8.42 -0.25 36.88
CA LEU A 101 -9.35 0.30 35.88
C LEU A 101 -10.14 -0.80 35.16
N ILE A 102 -9.46 -1.85 34.70
CA ILE A 102 -10.07 -3.00 34.02
C ILE A 102 -11.08 -3.69 34.93
N THR A 103 -10.73 -3.90 36.21
CA THR A 103 -11.63 -4.51 37.19
C THR A 103 -12.85 -3.63 37.48
N ARG A 104 -12.70 -2.30 37.49
CA ARG A 104 -13.85 -1.39 37.65
C ARG A 104 -14.77 -1.35 36.44
N LEU A 105 -14.23 -1.42 35.21
CA LEU A 105 -15.03 -1.38 33.98
C LEU A 105 -15.63 -2.74 33.59
N HIS A 106 -14.95 -3.84 33.92
CA HIS A 106 -15.24 -5.18 33.41
C HIS A 106 -15.26 -6.28 34.48
N GLY A 107 -15.00 -5.95 35.74
CA GLY A 107 -15.14 -6.89 36.83
C GLY A 107 -16.60 -7.32 36.98
N SER A 108 -16.80 -8.61 37.26
CA SER A 108 -18.08 -9.09 37.77
C SER A 108 -18.34 -8.43 39.12
N GLU A 109 -19.57 -8.00 39.39
CA GLU A 109 -20.04 -7.28 40.59
C GLU A 109 -19.88 -8.06 41.92
N ASP A 110 -18.72 -8.64 42.21
CA ASP A 110 -18.44 -9.40 43.45
C ASP A 110 -17.24 -8.88 44.25
N SER A 111 -16.53 -7.87 43.76
CA SER A 111 -15.45 -7.19 44.50
C SER A 111 -15.90 -5.84 45.07
N GLY A 112 -17.06 -5.85 45.74
CA GLY A 112 -17.63 -4.71 46.47
C GLY A 112 -17.70 -4.90 47.99
N SER A 113 -17.14 -5.97 48.56
CA SER A 113 -17.20 -6.21 50.00
C SER A 113 -15.99 -6.94 50.56
N GLN A 114 -14.86 -6.25 50.66
CA GLN A 114 -13.82 -6.61 51.65
C GLN A 114 -12.92 -5.39 51.90
N GLY A 115 -13.42 -4.52 52.77
CA GLY A 115 -12.76 -3.30 53.23
C GLY A 115 -13.50 -2.72 54.43
N LEU A 116 -13.83 -3.57 55.40
CA LEU A 116 -14.38 -3.21 56.70
C LEU A 116 -13.91 -4.25 57.72
N HIS A 117 -12.65 -4.15 58.13
CA HIS A 117 -12.19 -4.36 59.50
C HIS A 117 -10.78 -3.80 59.68
#